data_AF-A0A227J0D6-F1
#
_entry.id   AF-A0A227J0D6-F1
#
_cell.length_a   1.000
_cell.length_b   1.000
_cell.length_c   1.000
_cell.angle_alpha   90.00
_cell.angle_beta   90.00
_cell.angle_gamma   90.00
#
_symmetry.space_group_name_H-M   'P 1'
#
loop_
_entity.id
_entity.type
_entity.pdbx_description
1 polymer ?
#
loop_
_entity_poly.entity_id
_entity_poly.type
_entity_poly.pdbx_seq_one_letter_code
_entity_poly.pdbx_strand_id
1 'polypeptide(L)' 'MDIAKMTARRPYMLRAFYDWLVDNDLTPHLVVDATMPGVRVPVEFV' A
#
# COMPACT_ATOMS: atom_id res chain seq x y z
N MET A 1 9.97 8.69 -24.15
CA MET A 1 9.67 8.91 -22.72
C MET A 1 10.40 7.82 -21.95
N ASP A 2 11.37 8.19 -21.13
CA ASP A 2 12.21 7.19 -20.44
C ASP A 2 11.44 6.60 -19.26
N ILE A 3 10.91 5.39 -19.44
CA ILE A 3 10.07 4.70 -18.45
C ILE A 3 10.86 4.45 -17.16
N ALA A 4 12.20 4.33 -17.24
CA ALA A 4 13.05 4.10 -16.08
C ALA A 4 13.16 5.32 -15.15
N LYS A 5 12.83 6.52 -15.62
CA LYS A 5 12.86 7.77 -14.82
C LYS A 5 11.55 8.04 -14.08
N MET A 6 10.49 7.26 -14.34
CA MET A 6 9.20 7.46 -13.70
C MET A 6 9.20 6.96 -12.24
N THR A 7 8.53 7.69 -11.36
CA THR A 7 8.35 7.27 -9.96
C THR A 7 7.49 6.02 -9.87
N ALA A 8 7.67 5.22 -8.81
CA ALA A 8 6.87 4.03 -8.59
C ALA A 8 5.36 4.33 -8.57
N ARG A 9 4.57 3.53 -9.31
CA ARG A 9 3.11 3.64 -9.38
C ARG A 9 2.36 3.14 -8.14
N ARG A 10 3.00 2.25 -7.37
CA ARG A 10 2.41 1.57 -6.20
C ARG A 10 1.71 2.52 -5.19
N PRO A 11 2.32 3.63 -4.72
CA PRO A 11 1.67 4.54 -3.77
C PRO A 11 0.46 5.28 -4.36
N TYR A 12 0.37 5.44 -5.69
CA TYR A 12 -0.78 6.05 -6.34
C TYR A 12 -1.94 5.05 -6.45
N MET A 13 -1.64 3.82 -6.88
CA MET A 13 -2.65 2.76 -6.96
C MET A 13 -3.24 2.44 -5.59
N LEU A 14 -2.42 2.37 -4.54
CA LEU A 14 -2.89 2.13 -3.18
C LEU A 14 -3.95 3.15 -2.74
N ARG A 15 -3.70 4.44 -2.98
CA ARG A 15 -4.65 5.51 -2.63
C ARG A 15 -5.93 5.42 -3.45
N ALA A 16 -5.83 5.20 -4.76
CA ALA A 16 -7.00 5.05 -5.61
C ALA A 16 -7.91 3.87 -5.19
N PHE A 17 -7.32 2.73 -4.81
CA PHE A 17 -8.09 1.60 -4.29
C PHE A 17 -8.65 1.86 -2.89
N TYR A 18 -7.88 2.52 -2.02
CA TYR A 18 -8.35 2.89 -0.69
C TYR A 18 -9.59 3.78 -0.77
N ASP A 19 -9.52 4.86 -1.54
CA ASP A 19 -10.62 5.82 -1.71
C ASP A 19 -11.84 5.11 -2.32
N TRP A 20 -11.63 4.29 -3.36
CA TRP A 20 -12.70 3.52 -3.97
C TRP A 20 -13.37 2.53 -3.00
N LEU A 21 -12.61 1.85 -2.14
CA LEU A 21 -13.19 0.93 -1.14
C LEU A 21 -14.02 1.70 -0.11
N VAL A 22 -13.54 2.85 0.37
CA VAL A 22 -14.25 3.70 1.33
C VAL A 22 -15.53 4.26 0.72
N ASP A 23 -15.50 4.72 -0.52
CA ASP A 23 -16.67 5.23 -1.25
C ASP A 23 -17.77 4.17 -1.44
N ASN A 24 -17.43 2.89 -1.30
CA ASN A 24 -18.37 1.76 -1.42
C ASN A 24 -18.73 1.12 -0.06
N ASP A 25 -18.51 1.84 1.05
CA ASP A 25 -18.77 1.36 2.43
C ASP A 25 -18.06 0.03 2.77
N LEU A 26 -16.89 -0.22 2.16
CA LEU A 26 -16.06 -1.39 2.45
C LEU A 26 -14.94 -1.05 3.44
N THR A 27 -14.42 -2.06 4.14
CA THR A 27 -13.30 -1.89 5.08
C THR A 27 -11.96 -2.21 4.40
N PRO A 28 -11.11 -1.21 4.12
CA PRO A 28 -9.82 -1.44 3.48
C PRO A 28 -8.86 -2.17 4.43
N HIS A 29 -8.28 -3.28 3.98
CA HIS A 29 -7.24 -4.02 4.69
C HIS A 29 -5.94 -4.00 3.88
N LEU A 30 -4.81 -3.82 4.57
CA LEU A 30 -3.48 -3.75 3.95
C LEU A 30 -2.66 -4.99 4.31
N VAL A 31 -2.13 -5.67 3.29
CA VAL A 31 -1.13 -6.71 3.48
C VAL A 31 0.26 -6.07 3.45
N VAL A 32 1.04 -6.30 4.50
CA VAL A 32 2.39 -5.77 4.65
C VAL A 32 3.36 -6.94 4.80
N ASP A 33 4.47 -6.91 4.08
CA ASP A 33 5.59 -7.82 4.31
C ASP A 33 6.39 -7.35 5.53
N ALA A 34 6.18 -7.99 6.68
CA ALA A 34 6.85 -7.66 7.93
C ALA A 34 8.36 -7.96 7.95
N THR A 35 8.88 -8.70 6.96
CA THR A 35 10.30 -9.07 6.88
C THR A 35 11.16 -8.00 6.20
N MET A 36 10.54 -7.02 5.53
CA MET A 36 11.28 -5.99 4.82
C MET A 36 12.02 -5.02 5.78
N PRO A 37 13.25 -4.61 5.43
CA PRO A 37 13.98 -3.60 6.20
C PRO A 37 13.18 -2.30 6.36
N GLY A 38 13.09 -1.82 7.59
CA GLY A 38 12.43 -0.55 7.92
C GLY A 38 10.95 -0.67 8.25
N VAL A 39 10.33 -1.84 8.14
CA VAL A 39 8.97 -2.07 8.63
C VAL A 39 8.95 -2.03 10.17
N ARG A 40 8.01 -1.27 10.73
CA ARG A 40 7.81 -1.12 12.18
C ARG A 40 6.35 -1.40 12.49
N VAL A 41 6.05 -2.62 12.92
CA VAL A 41 4.73 -3.08 13.35
C VAL A 41 4.88 -3.85 14.67
N PRO A 42 3.83 -3.98 15.49
CA PRO A 42 3.89 -4.81 16.68
C PRO A 42 4.12 -6.28 16.27
N VAL A 43 5.20 -6.88 16.77
CA VAL A 43 5.67 -8.22 16.33
C VAL A 43 4.73 -9.32 16.84
N GLU A 44 3.99 -9.06 17.90
CA GLU A 44 2.99 -9.98 18.46
C GLU A 44 1.82 -10.28 17.50
N PHE A 45 1.65 -9.52 16.42
CA PHE A 45 0.58 -9.69 15.41
C PHE A 45 1.11 -10.05 14.01
N VAL A 46 2.40 -10.42 13.90
CA VAL A 46 3.05 -10.82 12.62
C VAL A 46 2.90 -12.30 12.37
#